data_AF-A0A957M9H4-F1
#
_entry.id   AF-A0A957M9H4-F1
#
_cell.length_a   1.000
_cell.length_b   1.000
_cell.length_c   1.000
_cell.angle_alpha   90.00
_cell.angle_beta   90.00
_cell.angle_gamma   90.00
#
_symmetry.space_group_name_H-M   'P 1'
#
loop_
_entity.id
_entity.type
_entity.pdbx_description
1 polymer ?
#
loop_
_entity_poly.entity_id
_entity_poly.type
_entity_poly.pdbx_seq_one_letter_code
_entity_poly.pdbx_strand_id
1 'polypeptide(L)'
;MRSGTHSISTAATEIFATVSEHTASANQQSAAINQVTATVSEAQASSQQVVSKAGEVAQLAQDAVRVGQDGAESVEAILAGMQEIRAKVENIAQNILSLSEQTQQIGEIIATVTDIADQSNILAINAAIEAAKAGEQGKGFAVVAGEVRNLAEQSKQATAKVRSILVDIQKATNAAVLVTEQGTRGVESGMSLAQRAGDVIGQLSGSVRNSAQSAQQISAAARQQSLAMDQIAQAMREI
;
A
#
# COMPACT_ATOMS: atom_id res chain seq x y z
N MET A 1 58.42 -66.51 -59.94
CA MET A 1 58.42 -66.78 -58.48
C MET A 1 59.02 -65.62 -57.66
N ARG A 2 60.22 -65.09 -57.94
CA ARG A 2 60.83 -63.98 -57.17
C ARG A 2 60.02 -62.66 -57.12
N SER A 3 59.35 -62.29 -58.21
CA SER A 3 58.48 -61.10 -58.24
C SER A 3 57.21 -61.29 -57.39
N GLY A 4 56.58 -62.48 -57.41
CA GLY A 4 55.42 -62.78 -56.56
C GLY A 4 55.75 -62.83 -55.06
N THR A 5 56.90 -63.37 -54.68
CA THR A 5 57.36 -63.34 -53.27
C THR A 5 57.68 -61.93 -52.80
N HIS A 6 58.20 -61.06 -53.68
CA HIS A 6 58.43 -59.66 -53.36
C HIS A 6 57.11 -58.90 -53.16
N SER A 7 56.14 -59.07 -54.07
CA SER A 7 54.81 -58.45 -53.92
C SER A 7 54.06 -58.90 -52.67
N ILE A 8 54.16 -60.19 -52.29
CA ILE A 8 53.61 -60.71 -51.02
C ILE A 8 54.29 -60.07 -49.81
N SER A 9 55.62 -59.93 -49.83
CA SER A 9 56.36 -59.28 -48.75
C SER A 9 55.98 -57.81 -48.59
N THR A 10 55.80 -57.08 -49.69
CA THR A 10 55.35 -55.68 -49.66
C THR A 10 53.92 -55.58 -49.13
N ALA A 11 52.99 -56.38 -49.64
CA ALA A 11 51.60 -56.40 -49.17
C ALA A 11 51.48 -56.77 -47.68
N ALA A 12 52.29 -57.72 -47.19
CA ALA A 12 52.34 -58.07 -45.76
C ALA A 12 52.84 -56.91 -44.90
N THR A 13 53.82 -56.14 -45.39
CA THR A 13 54.36 -54.96 -44.70
C THR A 13 53.32 -53.83 -44.66
N GLU A 14 52.61 -53.61 -45.76
CA GLU A 14 51.49 -52.65 -45.83
C GLU A 14 50.36 -53.03 -44.89
N ILE A 15 49.93 -54.30 -44.87
CA ILE A 15 48.90 -54.81 -43.94
C ILE A 15 49.35 -54.60 -42.48
N PHE A 16 50.61 -54.91 -42.15
CA PHE A 16 51.11 -54.72 -40.78
C PHE A 16 51.09 -53.25 -40.35
N ALA A 17 51.45 -52.34 -41.26
CA ALA A 17 51.38 -50.90 -41.04
C ALA A 17 49.92 -50.45 -40.82
N THR A 18 48.98 -50.87 -41.67
CA THR A 18 47.54 -50.58 -41.53
C THR A 18 46.95 -51.14 -40.25
N VAL A 19 47.31 -52.36 -39.83
CA VAL A 19 46.83 -52.96 -38.58
C VAL A 19 47.36 -52.19 -37.37
N SER A 20 48.62 -51.75 -37.41
CA SER A 20 49.22 -50.94 -36.36
C SER A 20 48.54 -49.57 -36.25
N GLU A 21 48.23 -48.94 -37.39
CA GLU A 21 47.44 -47.70 -37.47
C GLU A 21 46.03 -47.89 -36.91
N HIS A 22 45.31 -48.94 -37.35
CA HIS A 22 43.99 -49.29 -36.84
C HIS A 22 43.98 -49.53 -35.33
N THR A 23 45.01 -50.19 -34.79
CA THR A 23 45.12 -50.43 -33.35
C THR A 23 45.31 -49.11 -32.59
N ALA A 24 46.14 -48.20 -33.12
CA ALA A 24 46.31 -46.87 -32.54
C ALA A 24 45.00 -46.06 -32.58
N SER A 25 44.29 -46.07 -33.72
CA SER A 25 42.98 -45.42 -33.87
C SER A 25 41.92 -46.02 -32.94
N ALA A 26 41.88 -47.35 -32.77
CA ALA A 26 40.96 -48.02 -31.85
C ALA A 26 41.21 -47.62 -30.39
N ASN A 27 42.48 -47.50 -29.98
CA ASN A 27 42.83 -47.02 -28.65
C ASN A 27 42.41 -45.56 -28.43
N GLN A 28 42.60 -44.70 -29.43
CA GLN A 28 42.13 -43.31 -29.38
C GLN A 28 40.60 -43.23 -29.30
N GLN A 29 39.90 -44.05 -30.07
CA GLN A 29 38.44 -44.11 -30.06
C GLN A 29 37.91 -44.60 -28.71
N SER A 30 38.54 -45.60 -28.10
CA SER A 30 38.18 -46.07 -26.76
C SER A 30 38.35 -44.98 -25.70
N ALA A 31 39.45 -44.21 -25.76
CA ALA A 31 39.65 -43.06 -24.87
C ALA A 31 38.57 -41.98 -25.07
N ALA A 32 38.22 -41.66 -26.31
CA ALA A 32 37.16 -40.71 -26.63
C ALA A 32 35.78 -41.20 -26.14
N ILE A 33 35.47 -42.49 -26.28
CA ILE A 33 34.23 -43.11 -25.79
C ILE A 33 34.11 -42.97 -24.27
N ASN A 34 35.19 -43.27 -23.54
CA ASN A 34 35.23 -43.11 -22.07
C ASN A 34 34.99 -41.65 -21.66
N GLN A 35 35.61 -40.71 -22.36
CA GLN A 35 35.43 -39.28 -22.09
C GLN A 35 33.98 -38.84 -22.34
N VAL A 36 33.39 -39.21 -23.48
CA VAL A 36 31.99 -38.90 -23.80
C VAL A 36 31.04 -39.51 -22.77
N THR A 37 31.28 -40.76 -22.36
CA THR A 37 30.46 -41.43 -21.33
C THR A 37 30.48 -40.67 -20.00
N ALA A 38 31.66 -40.18 -19.58
CA ALA A 38 31.78 -39.35 -18.39
C ALA A 38 30.99 -38.04 -18.52
N THR A 39 31.11 -37.34 -19.66
CA THR A 39 30.36 -36.09 -19.91
C THR A 39 28.85 -36.32 -19.94
N VAL A 40 28.37 -37.44 -20.49
CA VAL A 40 26.95 -37.80 -20.51
C VAL A 40 26.42 -38.03 -19.09
N SER A 41 27.20 -38.72 -18.24
CA SER A 41 26.85 -38.93 -16.83
C SER A 41 26.76 -37.60 -16.05
N GLU A 42 27.71 -36.69 -16.26
CA GLU A 42 27.66 -35.34 -15.68
C GLU A 42 26.45 -34.54 -16.17
N ALA A 43 26.14 -34.60 -17.48
CA ALA A 43 24.98 -33.93 -18.06
C ALA A 43 23.65 -34.48 -17.51
N GLN A 44 23.57 -35.78 -17.24
CA GLN A 44 22.41 -36.42 -16.60
C GLN A 44 22.22 -35.94 -15.16
N ALA A 45 23.31 -35.90 -14.36
CA ALA A 45 23.27 -35.37 -13.00
C ALA A 45 22.83 -33.89 -12.97
N SER A 46 23.38 -33.08 -13.88
CA SER A 46 23.00 -31.68 -14.05
C SER A 46 21.51 -31.53 -14.41
N SER A 47 21.01 -32.34 -15.35
CA SER A 47 19.59 -32.34 -15.76
C SER A 47 18.67 -32.66 -14.57
N GLN A 48 19.03 -33.65 -13.74
CA GLN A 48 18.25 -33.98 -12.54
C GLN A 48 18.25 -32.84 -11.52
N GLN A 49 19.39 -32.14 -11.36
CA GLN A 49 19.48 -30.98 -10.49
C GLN A 49 18.61 -29.82 -10.99
N VAL A 50 18.57 -29.57 -12.30
CA VAL A 50 17.69 -28.57 -12.92
C VAL A 50 16.22 -28.92 -12.68
N VAL A 51 15.82 -30.19 -12.80
CA VAL A 51 14.44 -30.63 -12.50
C VAL A 51 14.06 -30.32 -11.05
N SER A 52 14.96 -30.60 -10.10
CA SER A 52 14.73 -30.31 -8.67
C SER A 52 14.58 -28.82 -8.43
N LYS A 53 15.49 -27.99 -8.97
CA LYS A 53 15.46 -26.53 -8.80
C LYS A 53 14.25 -25.88 -9.46
N ALA A 54 13.85 -26.36 -10.63
CA ALA A 54 12.63 -25.93 -11.27
C ALA A 54 11.38 -26.24 -10.40
N GLY A 55 11.36 -27.41 -9.74
CA GLY A 55 10.32 -27.76 -8.78
C GLY A 55 10.27 -26.81 -7.58
N GLU A 56 11.43 -26.49 -6.98
CA GLU A 56 11.53 -25.53 -5.88
C GLU A 56 11.02 -24.13 -6.28
N VAL A 57 11.39 -23.64 -7.47
CA VAL A 57 10.91 -22.34 -7.99
C VAL A 57 9.40 -22.34 -8.19
N ALA A 58 8.83 -23.43 -8.73
CA ALA A 58 7.39 -23.54 -8.92
C ALA A 58 6.63 -23.51 -7.59
N GLN A 59 7.16 -24.18 -6.56
CA GLN A 59 6.58 -24.16 -5.22
C GLN A 59 6.65 -22.77 -4.57
N LEU A 60 7.82 -22.13 -4.61
CA LEU A 60 8.01 -20.78 -4.09
C LEU A 60 7.09 -19.77 -4.78
N ALA A 61 6.89 -19.93 -6.09
CA ALA A 61 5.97 -19.09 -6.84
C ALA A 61 4.51 -19.28 -6.40
N GLN A 62 4.07 -20.51 -6.11
CA GLN A 62 2.72 -20.74 -5.56
C GLN A 62 2.54 -20.08 -4.18
N ASP A 63 3.54 -20.18 -3.30
CA ASP A 63 3.52 -19.52 -2.00
C ASP A 63 3.48 -18.00 -2.14
N ALA A 64 4.27 -17.43 -3.05
CA ALA A 64 4.26 -16.00 -3.33
C ALA A 64 2.91 -15.52 -3.91
N VAL A 65 2.21 -16.32 -4.71
CA VAL A 65 0.84 -16.01 -5.18
C VAL A 65 -0.13 -15.95 -4.00
N ARG A 66 -0.06 -16.91 -3.07
CA ARG A 66 -0.91 -16.92 -1.87
C ARG A 66 -0.66 -15.68 -0.99
N VAL A 67 0.61 -15.35 -0.73
CA VAL A 67 0.97 -14.13 0.02
C VAL A 67 0.49 -12.88 -0.72
N GLY A 68 0.56 -12.86 -2.05
CA GLY A 68 0.01 -11.78 -2.87
C GLY A 68 -1.51 -11.64 -2.74
N GLN A 69 -2.26 -12.75 -2.65
CA GLN A 69 -3.71 -12.73 -2.42
C GLN A 69 -4.05 -12.15 -1.04
N ASP A 70 -3.39 -12.62 0.02
CA ASP A 70 -3.58 -12.09 1.38
C ASP A 70 -3.26 -10.57 1.44
N GLY A 71 -2.22 -10.15 0.71
CA GLY A 71 -1.86 -8.74 0.56
C GLY A 71 -2.94 -7.93 -0.17
N ALA A 72 -3.54 -8.49 -1.23
CA ALA A 72 -4.63 -7.83 -1.97
C ALA A 72 -5.88 -7.67 -1.10
N GLU A 73 -6.28 -8.71 -0.36
CA GLU A 73 -7.39 -8.65 0.60
C GLU A 73 -7.15 -7.58 1.69
N SER A 74 -5.91 -7.49 2.19
CA SER A 74 -5.53 -6.47 3.15
C SER A 74 -5.66 -5.05 2.58
N VAL A 75 -5.29 -4.84 1.31
CA VAL A 75 -5.47 -3.56 0.61
C VAL A 75 -6.95 -3.23 0.43
N GLU A 76 -7.79 -4.20 0.07
CA GLU A 76 -9.25 -3.99 -0.03
C GLU A 76 -9.86 -3.58 1.32
N ALA A 77 -9.44 -4.23 2.41
CA ALA A 77 -9.86 -3.85 3.76
C ALA A 77 -9.44 -2.42 4.13
N ILE A 78 -8.22 -2.01 3.75
CA ILE A 78 -7.74 -0.63 3.94
C ILE A 78 -8.59 0.36 3.15
N LEU A 79 -8.93 0.05 1.88
CA LEU A 79 -9.77 0.91 1.05
C LEU A 79 -11.17 1.09 1.65
N ALA A 80 -11.78 0.00 2.14
CA ALA A 80 -13.06 0.06 2.85
C ALA A 80 -12.97 0.91 4.13
N GLY A 81 -11.92 0.71 4.93
CA GLY A 81 -11.67 1.51 6.14
C GLY A 81 -11.49 3.01 5.82
N MET A 82 -10.77 3.34 4.76
CA MET A 82 -10.60 4.73 4.31
C MET A 82 -11.93 5.36 3.86
N GLN A 83 -12.82 4.61 3.20
CA GLN A 83 -14.15 5.09 2.88
C GLN A 83 -14.98 5.39 4.14
N GLU A 84 -14.90 4.55 5.17
CA GLU A 84 -15.57 4.80 6.44
C GLU A 84 -15.02 6.05 7.13
N ILE A 85 -13.68 6.22 7.14
CA ILE A 85 -13.04 7.41 7.70
C ILE A 85 -13.47 8.66 6.93
N ARG A 86 -13.52 8.60 5.60
CA ARG A 86 -14.02 9.71 4.76
C ARG A 86 -15.42 10.13 5.19
N ALA A 87 -16.34 9.19 5.31
CA ALA A 87 -17.71 9.47 5.71
C ALA A 87 -17.78 10.10 7.12
N LYS A 88 -16.94 9.65 8.06
CA LYS A 88 -16.86 10.26 9.40
C LYS A 88 -16.32 11.69 9.35
N VAL A 89 -15.29 11.96 8.55
CA VAL A 89 -14.73 13.30 8.35
C VAL A 89 -15.75 14.25 7.71
N GLU A 90 -16.49 13.79 6.70
CA GLU A 90 -17.58 14.56 6.09
C GLU A 90 -18.70 14.90 7.09
N ASN A 91 -19.09 13.94 7.95
CA ASN A 91 -20.05 14.20 9.02
C ASN A 91 -19.54 15.21 10.06
N ILE A 92 -18.25 15.14 10.43
CA ILE A 92 -17.62 16.12 11.33
C ILE A 92 -17.67 17.51 10.69
N ALA A 93 -17.33 17.65 9.40
CA ALA A 93 -17.41 18.92 8.69
C ALA A 93 -18.82 19.51 8.74
N GLN A 94 -19.85 18.69 8.48
CA GLN A 94 -21.25 19.13 8.51
C GLN A 94 -21.68 19.61 9.91
N ASN A 95 -21.28 18.90 10.96
CA ASN A 95 -21.58 19.30 12.34
C ASN A 95 -20.88 20.61 12.72
N ILE A 96 -19.63 20.82 12.28
CA ILE A 96 -18.89 22.06 12.49
C ILE A 96 -19.59 23.24 11.81
N LEU A 97 -20.09 23.05 10.57
CA LEU A 97 -20.84 24.08 9.86
C LEU A 97 -22.14 24.45 10.60
N SER A 98 -22.88 23.45 11.08
CA SER A 98 -24.09 23.69 11.88
C SER A 98 -23.79 24.42 13.20
N LEU A 99 -22.68 24.06 13.87
CA LEU A 99 -22.22 24.77 15.08
C LEU A 99 -21.86 26.23 14.78
N SER A 100 -21.22 26.50 13.64
CA SER A 100 -20.91 27.87 13.21
C SER A 100 -22.17 28.70 13.01
N GLU A 101 -23.20 28.13 12.37
CA GLU A 101 -24.48 28.80 12.16
C GLU A 101 -25.21 29.09 13.48
N GLN A 102 -25.26 28.12 14.39
CA GLN A 102 -25.84 28.30 15.73
C GLN A 102 -25.08 29.36 16.54
N THR A 103 -23.75 29.38 16.47
CA THR A 103 -22.91 30.37 17.16
C THR A 103 -23.21 31.79 16.65
N GLN A 104 -23.40 31.94 15.34
CA GLN A 104 -23.79 33.21 14.72
C GLN A 104 -25.18 33.68 15.19
N GLN A 105 -26.17 32.77 15.20
CA GLN A 105 -27.52 33.07 15.70
C GLN A 105 -27.51 33.49 17.17
N ILE A 106 -26.73 32.82 18.02
CA ILE A 106 -26.58 33.21 19.43
C ILE A 106 -25.92 34.60 19.53
N GLY A 107 -24.95 34.91 18.65
CA GLY A 107 -24.34 36.24 18.55
C GLY A 107 -25.37 37.35 18.30
N GLU A 108 -26.33 37.14 17.41
CA GLU A 108 -27.42 38.08 17.12
C GLU A 108 -28.37 38.26 18.31
N ILE A 109 -28.70 37.17 19.02
CA ILE A 109 -29.50 37.21 20.25
C ILE A 109 -28.77 38.03 21.32
N ILE A 110 -27.48 37.79 21.55
CA ILE A 110 -26.69 38.49 22.56
C ILE A 110 -26.52 39.98 22.24
N ALA A 111 -26.42 40.34 20.96
CA ALA A 111 -26.46 41.75 20.55
C ALA A 111 -27.79 42.40 20.95
N THR A 112 -28.91 41.75 20.65
CA THR A 112 -30.25 42.23 21.03
C THR A 112 -30.42 42.37 22.55
N VAL A 113 -29.94 41.40 23.35
CA VAL A 113 -30.00 41.47 24.82
C VAL A 113 -29.15 42.63 25.35
N THR A 114 -28.00 42.90 24.72
CA THR A 114 -27.15 44.05 25.08
C THR A 114 -27.86 45.36 24.81
N ASP A 115 -28.56 45.49 23.68
CA ASP A 115 -29.37 46.67 23.36
C ASP A 115 -30.53 46.87 24.36
N ILE A 116 -31.19 45.77 24.78
CA ILE A 116 -32.24 45.82 25.81
C ILE A 116 -31.67 46.26 27.16
N ALA A 117 -30.49 45.78 27.54
CA ALA A 117 -29.81 46.20 28.77
C ALA A 117 -29.46 47.70 28.72
N ASP A 118 -28.97 48.20 27.58
CA ASP A 118 -28.68 49.62 27.39
C ASP A 118 -29.94 50.50 27.44
N GLN A 119 -31.04 50.06 26.82
CA GLN A 119 -32.34 50.74 26.94
C GLN A 119 -32.88 50.75 28.37
N SER A 120 -32.76 49.61 29.08
CA SER A 120 -33.19 49.48 30.47
C SER A 120 -32.38 50.39 31.40
N ASN A 121 -31.07 50.53 31.14
CA ASN A 121 -30.20 51.45 31.85
C ASN A 121 -30.61 52.92 31.64
N ILE A 122 -30.92 53.31 30.40
CA ILE A 122 -31.42 54.66 30.08
C ILE A 122 -32.77 54.92 30.74
N LEU A 123 -33.70 53.96 30.68
CA LEU A 123 -35.00 54.03 31.35
C LEU A 123 -34.86 54.21 32.87
N ALA A 124 -33.95 53.45 33.49
CA ALA A 124 -33.68 53.54 34.91
C ALA A 124 -33.09 54.90 35.31
N ILE A 125 -32.20 55.47 34.49
CA ILE A 125 -31.67 56.82 34.71
C ILE A 125 -32.80 57.87 34.63
N ASN A 126 -33.67 57.77 33.63
CA ASN A 126 -34.81 58.68 33.48
C ASN A 126 -35.78 58.57 34.67
N ALA A 127 -36.05 57.34 35.13
CA ALA A 127 -36.89 57.10 36.31
C ALA A 127 -36.26 57.66 37.59
N ALA A 128 -34.94 57.54 37.76
CA ALA A 128 -34.23 58.12 38.90
C ALA A 128 -34.27 59.66 38.89
N ILE A 129 -34.18 60.29 37.71
CA ILE A 129 -34.31 61.74 37.55
C ILE A 129 -35.72 62.19 37.94
N GLU A 130 -36.77 61.53 37.43
CA GLU A 130 -38.15 61.93 37.73
C GLU A 130 -38.52 61.64 39.21
N ALA A 131 -37.98 60.56 39.79
CA ALA A 131 -38.11 60.28 41.22
C ALA A 131 -37.45 61.36 42.10
N ALA A 132 -36.27 61.86 41.71
CA ALA A 132 -35.62 62.97 42.40
C ALA A 132 -36.44 64.27 42.32
N LYS A 133 -37.08 64.52 41.17
CA LYS A 133 -37.94 65.68 40.93
C LYS A 133 -39.25 65.66 41.74
N ALA A 134 -39.76 64.47 42.06
CA ALA A 134 -40.93 64.28 42.92
C ALA A 134 -40.65 64.47 44.44
N GLY A 135 -39.39 64.68 44.85
CA GLY A 135 -39.02 64.98 46.23
C GLY A 135 -39.29 63.82 47.21
N GLU A 136 -39.90 64.11 48.37
CA GLU A 136 -40.23 63.10 49.40
C GLU A 136 -41.08 61.94 48.87
N GLN A 137 -42.02 62.22 47.95
CA GLN A 137 -42.92 61.21 47.38
C GLN A 137 -42.23 60.26 46.40
N GLY A 138 -41.05 60.63 45.88
CA GLY A 138 -40.30 59.85 44.90
C GLY A 138 -39.27 58.89 45.49
N LYS A 139 -39.03 58.90 46.81
CA LYS A 139 -37.95 58.11 47.45
C LYS A 139 -38.05 56.60 47.16
N GLY A 140 -39.25 56.03 47.19
CA GLY A 140 -39.46 54.61 46.87
C GLY A 140 -39.13 54.29 45.40
N PHE A 141 -39.54 55.17 44.46
CA PHE A 141 -39.24 55.02 43.04
C PHE A 141 -37.73 55.20 42.74
N ALA A 142 -37.03 56.07 43.48
CA ALA A 142 -35.59 56.26 43.32
C ALA A 142 -34.80 54.98 43.66
N VAL A 143 -35.21 54.24 44.70
CA VAL A 143 -34.58 52.96 45.06
C VAL A 143 -34.81 51.91 43.96
N VAL A 144 -36.05 51.78 43.47
CA VAL A 144 -36.36 50.84 42.38
C VAL A 144 -35.59 51.19 41.11
N ALA A 145 -35.51 52.47 40.75
CA ALA A 145 -34.73 52.92 39.59
C ALA A 145 -33.23 52.60 39.74
N GLY A 146 -32.66 52.74 40.94
CA GLY A 146 -31.30 52.32 41.23
C GLY A 146 -31.07 50.81 41.04
N GLU A 147 -32.02 49.99 41.48
CA GLU A 147 -31.93 48.52 41.33
C GLU A 147 -32.07 48.08 39.87
N VAL A 148 -33.00 48.67 39.10
CA VAL A 148 -33.14 48.39 37.66
C VAL A 148 -31.86 48.79 36.92
N ARG A 149 -31.25 49.93 37.27
CA ARG A 149 -29.96 50.34 36.71
C ARG A 149 -28.85 49.33 37.00
N ASN A 150 -28.77 48.84 38.24
CA ASN A 150 -27.79 47.83 38.65
C ASN A 150 -27.98 46.52 37.87
N LEU A 151 -29.23 46.05 37.73
CA LEU A 151 -29.56 44.86 36.94
C LEU A 151 -29.21 45.02 35.45
N ALA A 152 -29.46 46.20 34.88
CA ALA A 152 -29.12 46.50 33.49
C ALA A 152 -27.59 46.46 33.26
N GLU A 153 -26.80 47.05 34.16
CA GLU A 153 -25.33 46.99 34.10
C GLU A 153 -24.81 45.55 34.27
N GLN A 154 -25.37 44.78 35.21
CA GLN A 154 -25.02 43.36 35.39
C GLN A 154 -25.36 42.54 34.13
N SER A 155 -26.51 42.81 33.51
CA SER A 155 -26.91 42.16 32.25
C SER A 155 -25.89 42.46 31.14
N LYS A 156 -25.47 43.72 30.99
CA LYS A 156 -24.45 44.13 30.02
C LYS A 156 -23.09 43.46 30.25
N GLN A 157 -22.67 43.34 31.50
CA GLN A 157 -21.43 42.62 31.84
C GLN A 157 -21.54 41.12 31.54
N ALA A 158 -22.70 40.51 31.78
CA ALA A 158 -22.95 39.12 31.45
C ALA A 158 -22.95 38.88 29.93
N THR A 159 -23.63 39.73 29.15
CA THR A 159 -23.65 39.61 27.69
C THR A 159 -22.26 39.81 27.07
N ALA A 160 -21.45 40.72 27.63
CA ALA A 160 -20.05 40.89 27.21
C ALA A 160 -19.21 39.63 27.41
N LYS A 161 -19.38 38.94 28.56
CA LYS A 161 -18.71 37.65 28.81
C LYS A 161 -19.17 36.57 27.83
N VAL A 162 -20.47 36.46 27.58
CA VAL A 162 -21.00 35.50 26.59
C VAL A 162 -20.45 35.79 25.20
N ARG A 163 -20.39 37.06 24.79
CA ARG A 163 -19.79 37.45 23.50
C ARG A 163 -18.34 37.03 23.38
N SER A 164 -17.54 37.16 24.44
CA SER A 164 -16.15 36.66 24.44
C SER A 164 -16.09 35.15 24.20
N ILE A 165 -16.95 34.38 24.88
CA ILE A 165 -17.02 32.92 24.71
C ILE A 165 -17.41 32.56 23.27
N LEU A 166 -18.38 33.26 22.68
CA LEU A 166 -18.80 33.03 21.28
C LEU A 166 -17.67 33.29 20.29
N VAL A 167 -16.86 34.33 20.51
CA VAL A 167 -15.68 34.61 19.68
C VAL A 167 -14.67 33.46 19.76
N ASP A 168 -14.45 32.90 20.94
CA ASP A 168 -13.53 31.78 21.12
C ASP A 168 -14.09 30.48 20.49
N ILE A 169 -15.40 30.23 20.60
CA ILE A 169 -16.08 29.13 19.90
C ILE A 169 -15.94 29.30 18.38
N GLN A 170 -16.14 30.50 17.83
CA GLN A 170 -16.00 30.74 16.40
C GLN A 170 -14.57 30.47 15.91
N LYS A 171 -13.55 30.90 16.66
CA LYS A 171 -12.14 30.60 16.35
C LYS A 171 -11.87 29.10 16.37
N ALA A 172 -12.35 28.39 17.38
CA ALA A 172 -12.18 26.94 17.50
C ALA A 172 -12.89 26.20 16.35
N THR A 173 -14.09 26.64 15.98
CA THR A 173 -14.87 26.11 14.86
C THR A 173 -14.13 26.30 13.54
N ASN A 174 -13.60 27.49 13.27
CA ASN A 174 -12.80 27.77 12.07
C ASN A 174 -11.52 26.92 12.01
N ALA A 175 -10.84 26.73 13.14
CA ALA A 175 -9.67 25.84 13.22
C ALA A 175 -10.06 24.37 12.95
N ALA A 176 -11.20 23.92 13.47
CA ALA A 176 -11.71 22.58 13.23
C ALA A 176 -12.05 22.34 11.75
N VAL A 177 -12.60 23.34 11.03
CA VAL A 177 -12.80 23.25 9.57
C VAL A 177 -11.48 22.95 8.85
N LEU A 178 -10.42 23.72 9.14
CA LEU A 178 -9.11 23.53 8.50
C LEU A 178 -8.53 22.14 8.75
N VAL A 179 -8.65 21.62 9.97
CA VAL A 179 -8.19 20.25 10.32
C VAL A 179 -9.01 19.20 9.59
N THR A 180 -10.32 19.42 9.45
CA THR A 180 -11.22 18.49 8.76
C THR A 180 -10.92 18.45 7.25
N GLU A 181 -10.65 19.60 6.62
CA GLU A 181 -10.21 19.67 5.22
C GLU A 181 -8.88 18.95 4.99
N GLN A 182 -7.91 19.13 5.91
CA GLN A 182 -6.65 18.39 5.87
C GLN A 182 -6.88 16.88 6.04
N GLY A 183 -7.80 16.50 6.92
CA GLY A 183 -8.24 15.12 7.11
C GLY A 183 -8.79 14.51 5.82
N THR A 184 -9.68 15.20 5.11
CA THR A 184 -10.23 14.75 3.83
C THR A 184 -9.13 14.49 2.80
N ARG A 185 -8.18 15.44 2.64
CA ARG A 185 -7.04 15.27 1.72
C ARG A 185 -6.14 14.10 2.14
N GLY A 186 -5.95 13.91 3.44
CA GLY A 186 -5.19 12.79 3.99
C GLY A 186 -5.82 11.43 3.63
N VAL A 187 -7.15 11.33 3.74
CA VAL A 187 -7.90 10.13 3.35
C VAL A 187 -7.83 9.88 1.85
N GLU A 188 -8.03 10.90 1.01
CA GLU A 188 -7.91 10.77 -0.45
C GLU A 188 -6.51 10.30 -0.88
N SER A 189 -5.46 10.86 -0.28
CA SER A 189 -4.08 10.42 -0.50
C SER A 189 -3.87 8.97 -0.06
N GLY A 190 -4.40 8.60 1.11
CA GLY A 190 -4.37 7.22 1.61
C GLY A 190 -5.07 6.22 0.69
N MET A 191 -6.24 6.57 0.16
CA MET A 191 -6.96 5.75 -0.82
C MET A 191 -6.15 5.57 -2.11
N SER A 192 -5.55 6.65 -2.63
CA SER A 192 -4.72 6.59 -3.85
C SER A 192 -3.49 5.70 -3.66
N LEU A 193 -2.81 5.79 -2.51
CA LEU A 193 -1.67 4.95 -2.17
C LEU A 193 -2.08 3.48 -2.02
N ALA A 194 -3.20 3.20 -1.35
CA ALA A 194 -3.72 1.84 -1.21
C ALA A 194 -4.08 1.24 -2.56
N GLN A 195 -4.76 1.98 -3.43
CA GLN A 195 -5.08 1.54 -4.79
C GLN A 195 -3.81 1.18 -5.58
N ARG A 196 -2.81 2.05 -5.54
CA ARG A 196 -1.52 1.80 -6.22
C ARG A 196 -0.80 0.57 -5.66
N ALA A 197 -0.87 0.33 -4.35
CA ALA A 197 -0.32 -0.88 -3.74
C ALA A 197 -1.05 -2.13 -4.25
N GLY A 198 -2.38 -2.09 -4.35
CA GLY A 198 -3.19 -3.15 -4.94
C GLY A 198 -2.80 -3.47 -6.39
N ASP A 199 -2.62 -2.44 -7.22
CA ASP A 199 -2.19 -2.61 -8.61
C ASP A 199 -0.80 -3.30 -8.71
N VAL A 200 0.15 -2.88 -7.87
CA VAL A 200 1.50 -3.47 -7.82
C VAL A 200 1.45 -4.92 -7.36
N ILE A 201 0.64 -5.25 -6.35
CA ILE A 201 0.43 -6.63 -5.90
C ILE A 201 -0.18 -7.50 -7.01
N GLY A 202 -1.11 -6.94 -7.79
CA GLY A 202 -1.69 -7.61 -8.95
C GLY A 202 -0.64 -7.90 -10.04
N GLN A 203 0.21 -6.93 -10.37
CA GLN A 203 1.31 -7.10 -11.34
C GLN A 203 2.35 -8.12 -10.86
N LEU A 204 2.71 -8.08 -9.57
CA LEU A 204 3.61 -9.05 -8.95
C LEU A 204 3.04 -10.46 -9.04
N SER A 205 1.76 -10.63 -8.69
CA SER A 205 1.06 -11.92 -8.78
C SER A 205 1.08 -12.48 -10.20
N GLY A 206 0.87 -11.64 -11.23
CA GLY A 206 1.00 -12.04 -12.63
C GLY A 206 2.42 -12.48 -13.00
N SER A 207 3.43 -11.71 -12.59
CA SER A 207 4.84 -12.03 -12.84
C SER A 207 5.27 -13.34 -12.19
N VAL A 208 4.81 -13.59 -10.96
CA VAL A 208 5.10 -14.82 -10.22
C VAL A 208 4.47 -16.04 -10.89
N ARG A 209 3.23 -15.94 -11.41
CA ARG A 209 2.61 -17.01 -12.19
C ARG A 209 3.40 -17.34 -13.46
N ASN A 210 3.91 -16.34 -14.16
CA ASN A 210 4.75 -16.54 -15.33
C ASN A 210 6.06 -17.26 -14.98
N SER A 211 6.67 -16.92 -13.83
CA SER A 211 7.85 -17.64 -13.31
C SER A 211 7.53 -19.10 -12.99
N ALA A 212 6.37 -19.40 -12.39
CA ALA A 212 5.94 -20.77 -12.12
C ALA A 212 5.79 -21.59 -13.42
N GLN A 213 5.16 -21.01 -14.44
CA GLN A 213 5.00 -21.63 -15.75
C GLN A 213 6.36 -21.87 -16.42
N SER A 214 7.26 -20.90 -16.36
CA SER A 214 8.61 -21.01 -16.92
C SER A 214 9.40 -22.12 -16.22
N ALA A 215 9.29 -22.23 -14.90
CA ALA A 215 9.90 -23.31 -14.14
C ALA A 215 9.33 -24.69 -14.55
N GLN A 216 8.03 -24.82 -14.77
CA GLN A 216 7.43 -26.06 -15.28
C GLN A 216 7.99 -26.44 -16.67
N GLN A 217 8.14 -25.46 -17.57
CA GLN A 217 8.74 -25.69 -18.90
C GLN A 217 10.21 -26.11 -18.80
N ILE A 218 11.00 -25.48 -17.93
CA ILE A 218 12.40 -25.85 -17.68
C ILE A 218 12.48 -27.28 -17.12
N SER A 219 11.60 -27.65 -16.18
CA SER A 219 11.54 -29.01 -15.64
C SER A 219 11.24 -30.04 -16.73
N ALA A 220 10.29 -29.74 -17.62
CA ALA A 220 9.95 -30.62 -18.74
C ALA A 220 11.13 -30.78 -19.72
N ALA A 221 11.79 -29.68 -20.09
CA ALA A 221 12.96 -29.70 -20.97
C ALA A 221 14.14 -30.48 -20.36
N ALA A 222 14.42 -30.29 -19.07
CA ALA A 222 15.48 -31.02 -18.38
C ALA A 222 15.19 -32.52 -18.27
N ARG A 223 13.93 -32.92 -18.06
CA ARG A 223 13.52 -34.33 -18.12
C ARG A 223 13.76 -34.93 -19.51
N GLN A 224 13.41 -34.19 -20.57
CA GLN A 224 13.65 -34.63 -21.95
C GLN A 224 15.15 -34.74 -22.25
N GLN A 225 15.97 -33.80 -21.76
CA GLN A 225 17.43 -33.87 -21.88
C GLN A 225 18.00 -35.09 -21.17
N SER A 226 17.52 -35.40 -19.96
CA SER A 226 17.92 -36.60 -19.22
C SER A 226 17.63 -37.89 -20.01
N LEU A 227 16.44 -38.00 -20.60
CA LEU A 227 16.08 -39.14 -21.47
C LEU A 227 16.99 -39.25 -22.71
N ALA A 228 17.34 -38.13 -23.32
CA ALA A 228 18.28 -38.11 -24.45
C ALA A 228 19.70 -38.53 -24.02
N MET A 229 20.15 -38.14 -22.82
CA MET A 229 21.43 -38.56 -22.27
C MET A 229 21.44 -40.08 -22.00
N ASP A 230 20.36 -40.65 -21.47
CA ASP A 230 20.23 -42.11 -21.29
C ASP A 230 20.36 -42.86 -22.63
N GLN A 231 19.75 -42.35 -23.70
CA GLN A 231 19.87 -42.92 -25.04
C GLN A 231 21.30 -42.87 -25.58
N ILE A 232 22.01 -41.75 -25.39
CA ILE A 232 23.42 -41.62 -25.78
C ILE A 232 24.28 -42.57 -24.96
N ALA A 233 24.09 -42.64 -23.64
CA ALA A 233 24.81 -43.55 -22.76
C ALA A 233 24.59 -45.02 -23.14
N GLN A 234 23.40 -45.38 -23.64
CA GLN A 234 23.15 -46.70 -24.18
C GLN A 234 23.90 -46.93 -25.50
N ALA A 235 23.81 -46.00 -26.46
CA ALA A 235 24.51 -46.12 -27.74
C ALA A 235 26.04 -46.24 -27.56
N MET A 236 26.64 -45.50 -26.62
CA MET A 236 28.08 -45.58 -26.35
C MET A 236 28.51 -46.91 -25.73
N ARG A 237 27.60 -47.66 -25.08
CA ARG A 237 27.86 -49.03 -24.57
C ARG A 237 27.78 -50.08 -25.68
N GLU A 238 27.15 -49.76 -26.80
CA GLU A 238 26.97 -50.65 -27.94
C GLU A 238 28.08 -50.51 -29.01
N ILE A 239 28.98 -49.51 -28.85
CA ILE A 239 30.19 -49.27 -29.67
C ILE A 239 31.40 -50.00 -29.06
#